data_AF-A0A846PU51-F1
#
_entry.id   AF-A0A846PU51-F1
#
_cell.length_a   1.000
_cell.length_b   1.000
_cell.length_c   1.000
_cell.angle_alpha   90.00
_cell.angle_beta   90.00
_cell.angle_gamma   90.00
#
_symmetry.space_group_name_H-M   'P 1'
#
loop_
_entity.id
_entity.type
_entity.pdbx_description
1 polymer ?
#
loop_
_entity_poly.entity_id
_entity_poly.type
_entity_poly.pdbx_seq_one_letter_code
_entity_poly.pdbx_strand_id
1 'polypeptide(L)' 'QASYAQLVFPNGSKIWGIPEGPDIIRSYTGSILFSDEAAFQPSFEAAYTAALPMIKGGGQFIAVSSAEPGFFEKMVER' A
#
# COMPACT_ATOMS: atom_id res chain seq x y z
N GLN A 1 -7.66 -14.17 16.02
CA GLN A 1 -7.54 -13.21 17.14
C GLN A 1 -7.45 -11.83 16.50
N ALA A 2 -8.31 -10.88 16.88
CA ALA A 2 -8.26 -9.52 16.34
C ALA A 2 -7.46 -8.64 17.31
N SER A 3 -6.30 -8.16 16.87
CA SER A 3 -5.60 -7.04 17.48
C SER A 3 -5.93 -5.77 16.70
N TYR A 4 -5.78 -4.60 17.31
CA TYR A 4 -6.09 -3.33 16.66
C TYR A 4 -5.46 -3.23 15.26
N ALA A 5 -6.28 -2.91 14.26
CA ALA A 5 -5.91 -2.82 12.84
C ALA A 5 -5.32 -4.10 12.22
N GLN A 6 -5.49 -5.28 12.81
CA GLN A 6 -4.96 -6.53 12.26
C GLN A 6 -5.97 -7.69 12.33
N LEU A 7 -6.18 -8.34 11.19
CA LEU A 7 -6.98 -9.56 11.06
C LEU A 7 -6.06 -10.72 10.68
N VAL A 8 -6.12 -11.81 11.44
CA VAL A 8 -5.32 -13.02 11.20
C VAL A 8 -6.27 -14.19 10.94
N PHE A 9 -6.05 -14.88 9.83
CA PHE A 9 -6.84 -16.01 9.38
C PHE A 9 -6.22 -17.36 9.82
N PRO A 10 -7.01 -18.44 9.94
CA PRO A 10 -6.50 -19.76 10.35
C PRO A 10 -5.43 -20.35 9.40
N ASN A 11 -5.39 -19.91 8.14
CA ASN A 11 -4.39 -20.33 7.16
C ASN A 11 -3.05 -19.57 7.28
N GLY A 12 -2.88 -18.74 8.32
CA GLY A 12 -1.67 -17.94 8.55
C GLY A 12 -1.61 -16.63 7.76
N SER A 13 -2.58 -16.35 6.88
CA SER A 13 -2.67 -15.05 6.21
C SER A 13 -3.06 -13.95 7.19
N LYS A 14 -2.62 -12.72 6.92
CA LYS A 14 -3.02 -11.56 7.69
C LYS A 14 -3.35 -10.36 6.80
N ILE A 15 -4.34 -9.59 7.23
CA ILE A 15 -4.57 -8.22 6.77
C ILE A 15 -4.13 -7.30 7.90
N TRP A 16 -3.33 -6.30 7.57
CA TRP A 16 -2.79 -5.36 8.54
C TRP A 16 -2.95 -3.93 8.01
N GLY A 17 -3.73 -3.13 8.74
CA GLY A 17 -3.79 -1.69 8.55
C GLY A 17 -2.53 -1.04 9.14
N ILE A 18 -1.79 -0.37 8.29
CA ILE A 18 -0.58 0.38 8.65
C ILE A 18 -0.86 1.88 8.53
N PRO A 19 -0.25 2.73 9.36
CA PRO A 19 -0.29 4.17 9.14
C PRO A 19 0.39 4.54 7.82
N GLU A 20 0.08 5.73 7.31
CA GLU A 20 0.71 6.27 6.11
C GLU A 20 2.24 6.36 6.29
N GLY A 21 2.98 6.07 5.22
CA GLY A 21 4.42 6.32 5.15
C GLY A 21 5.26 5.13 4.65
N PRO A 22 6.48 5.42 4.16
CA PRO A 22 7.31 4.42 3.50
C PRO A 22 8.01 3.44 4.44
N ASP A 23 8.23 3.81 5.71
CA ASP A 23 9.11 3.04 6.61
C ASP A 23 8.57 1.64 6.93
N ILE A 24 7.25 1.54 7.10
CA ILE A 24 6.60 0.26 7.39
C ILE A 24 6.59 -0.63 6.14
N ILE A 25 6.33 -0.05 4.96
CA ILE A 25 6.33 -0.77 3.68
C ILE A 25 7.72 -1.35 3.39
N ARG A 26 8.79 -0.62 3.70
CA ARG A 26 10.17 -1.12 3.55
C ARG A 26 10.49 -2.26 4.51
N SER A 27 9.97 -2.17 5.74
CA SER A 27 10.27 -3.14 6.80
C SER A 27 9.43 -4.42 6.69
N TYR A 28 8.31 -4.37 5.97
CA TYR A 28 7.39 -5.49 5.84
C TYR A 28 6.98 -5.73 4.38
N THR A 29 7.46 -6.82 3.79
CA THR A 29 7.07 -7.25 2.45
C THR A 29 5.76 -8.06 2.51
N GLY A 30 4.66 -7.46 2.05
CA GLY A 30 3.38 -8.15 1.88
C GLY A 30 3.24 -8.81 0.51
N SER A 31 2.25 -9.68 0.35
CA SER A 31 1.86 -10.19 -0.98
C SER A 31 1.06 -9.15 -1.76
N ILE A 32 0.28 -8.32 -1.05
CA ILE A 32 -0.55 -7.26 -1.61
C ILE A 32 -0.43 -6.04 -0.69
N LEU A 33 -0.22 -4.87 -1.27
CA LEU A 33 -0.40 -3.57 -0.62
C LEU A 33 -1.60 -2.88 -1.24
N PHE A 34 -2.57 -2.51 -0.41
CA PHE A 34 -3.78 -1.81 -0.82
C PHE A 34 -3.74 -0.38 -0.24
N SER A 35 -3.84 0.63 -1.10
CA SER A 35 -3.86 2.03 -0.72
C SER A 35 -5.18 2.67 -1.16
N ASP A 36 -5.93 3.17 -0.17
CA ASP A 36 -7.21 3.87 -0.37
C ASP A 36 -6.99 5.39 -0.34
N GLU A 37 -7.77 6.14 -1.12
CA GLU A 37 -7.60 7.58 -1.34
C GLU A 37 -6.16 7.99 -1.69
N ALA A 38 -5.54 7.19 -2.57
CA ALA A 38 -4.13 7.33 -2.95
C ALA A 38 -3.76 8.72 -3.50
N ALA A 39 -4.67 9.43 -4.16
CA ALA A 39 -4.41 10.76 -4.69
C ALA A 39 -4.29 11.85 -3.60
N PHE A 40 -4.82 11.57 -2.39
CA PHE A 40 -4.81 12.50 -1.25
C PHE A 40 -3.70 12.22 -0.24
N GLN A 41 -2.96 11.12 -0.38
CA GLN A 41 -1.87 10.77 0.52
C GLN A 41 -0.61 11.59 0.18
N PRO A 42 -0.14 12.51 1.05
CA PRO A 42 1.01 13.35 0.77
C PRO A 42 2.29 12.55 0.49
N SER A 43 2.41 11.36 1.09
CA SER A 43 3.57 10.48 0.92
C SER A 43 3.35 9.33 -0.08
N PHE A 44 2.31 9.39 -0.92
CA PHE A 44 1.97 8.32 -1.86
C PHE A 44 3.12 7.92 -2.79
N GLU A 45 3.84 8.89 -3.37
CA GLU A 45 5.00 8.63 -4.24
C GLU A 45 6.11 7.89 -3.49
N ALA A 46 6.37 8.27 -2.24
CA ALA A 46 7.37 7.62 -1.40
C ALA A 46 6.93 6.20 -0.99
N ALA A 47 5.64 6.01 -0.68
CA ALA A 47 5.06 4.71 -0.37
C ALA A 47 5.10 3.76 -1.58
N TYR A 48 4.74 4.24 -2.77
CA TYR A 48 4.84 3.49 -4.02
C TYR A 48 6.29 3.09 -4.32
N THR A 49 7.22 4.04 -4.20
CA THR A 49 8.66 3.80 -4.40
C THR A 49 9.20 2.76 -3.42
N ALA A 50 8.78 2.84 -2.15
CA ALA A 50 9.12 1.86 -1.12
C ALA A 50 8.55 0.46 -1.42
N ALA A 51 7.41 0.37 -2.10
CA ALA A 51 6.79 -0.88 -2.50
C ALA A 51 7.41 -1.51 -3.77
N LEU A 52 8.22 -0.79 -4.55
CA LEU A 52 8.81 -1.31 -5.80
C LEU A 52 9.54 -2.66 -5.65
N PRO A 53 10.34 -2.91 -4.60
CA PRO A 53 10.97 -4.22 -4.40
C PRO A 53 9.95 -5.35 -4.21
N MET A 54 8.87 -5.08 -3.46
CA MET A 54 7.76 -6.02 -3.24
C MET A 54 7.04 -6.32 -4.56
N ILE A 55 6.73 -5.29 -5.34
CA ILE A 55 6.06 -5.44 -6.65
C ILE A 55 6.94 -6.25 -7.61
N LYS A 56 8.24 -5.92 -7.71
CA LYS A 56 9.19 -6.65 -8.55
C LYS A 56 9.41 -8.09 -8.10
N GLY A 57 9.21 -8.38 -6.81
CA GLY A 57 9.25 -9.74 -6.25
C GLY A 57 8.01 -10.58 -6.51
N GLY A 58 7.02 -10.07 -7.26
CA GLY A 58 5.78 -10.77 -7.59
C GLY A 58 4.58 -10.37 -6.71
N GLY A 59 4.75 -9.42 -5.80
CA GLY A 59 3.65 -8.83 -5.05
C GLY A 59 2.82 -7.86 -5.88
N GLN A 60 1.66 -7.46 -5.35
CA GLN A 60 0.76 -6.52 -6.01
C GLN A 60 0.64 -5.21 -5.23
N PHE A 61 0.53 -4.11 -5.96
CA PHE A 61 0.18 -2.80 -5.41
C PHE A 61 -1.12 -2.36 -6.05
N ILE A 62 -2.15 -2.19 -5.23
CA ILE A 62 -3.50 -1.78 -5.65
C ILE A 62 -3.75 -0.42 -5.01
N ALA A 63 -3.92 0.60 -5.84
CA ALA A 63 -4.29 1.93 -5.39
C ALA A 63 -5.63 2.34 -5.99
N VAL A 64 -6.51 2.82 -5.12
CA VAL A 64 -7.84 3.31 -5.48
C VAL A 64 -7.97 4.73 -4.94
N SER A 65 -8.55 5.63 -5.73
CA SER A 65 -8.75 7.01 -5.32
C SER A 65 -9.79 7.68 -6.20
N SER A 66 -10.41 8.74 -5.68
CA SER A 66 -10.99 9.77 -6.54
C SER A 66 -9.89 10.63 -7.18
N ALA A 67 -10.24 11.39 -8.23
CA ALA A 67 -9.29 12.20 -8.97
C ALA A 67 -8.86 13.44 -8.19
N GLU A 68 -7.55 13.66 -8.08
CA GLU A 68 -6.93 14.85 -7.51
C GLU A 68 -5.57 15.05 -8.22
N PRO A 69 -5.16 16.29 -8.54
CA PRO A 69 -3.86 16.54 -9.15
C PRO A 69 -2.71 16.02 -8.31
N GLY A 70 -1.79 15.26 -8.92
CA GLY A 70 -0.66 14.70 -8.15
C GLY A 70 0.05 13.51 -8.77
N PHE A 71 0.77 12.75 -7.94
CA PHE A 71 1.50 11.56 -8.41
C PHE A 71 0.55 10.45 -8.88
N PHE A 72 -0.60 10.28 -8.23
CA PHE A 72 -1.59 9.28 -8.61
C PHE A 72 -2.15 9.53 -10.02
N GLU A 73 -2.53 10.77 -10.33
CA GLU A 73 -2.91 11.22 -11.68
C GLU A 73 -1.87 10.83 -12.73
N LYS A 74 -0.59 11.18 -12.49
CA LYS A 74 0.53 10.82 -13.39
C LYS A 74 0.75 9.32 -13.55
N MET A 75 0.25 8.48 -12.64
CA MET A 75 0.38 7.04 -12.72
C MET A 75 -0.75 6.42 -13.57
N VAL A 76 -1.97 6.98 -13.47
CA VAL A 76 -3.17 6.47 -14.15
C VAL A 76 -3.25 6.96 -15.60
N GLU A 77 -2.83 8.19 -15.88
CA GLU A 77 -2.93 8.80 -17.22
C GLU A 77 -1.73 8.52 -18.15
N ARG A 78 -0.82 7.64 -17.74
CA ARG A 78 0.30 7.17 -18.58
C ARG A 78 -0.13 6.09 -19.56
#